data_AF-A0A536HFK6-F1
#
_entry.id   AF-A0A536HFK6-F1
#
_cell.length_a   1.000
_cell.length_b   1.000
_cell.length_c   1.000
_cell.angle_alpha   90.00
_cell.angle_beta   90.00
_cell.angle_gamma   90.00
#
_symmetry.space_group_name_H-M   'P 1'
#
loop_
_entity.id
_entity.type
_entity.pdbx_description
1 polymer ?
#
loop_
_entity_poly.entity_id
_entity_poly.type
_entity_poly.pdbx_seq_one_letter_code
_entity_poly.pdbx_strand_id
1 'polypeptide(L)'
;MKFRSVLLGGLLAGTLFIAGSGAASANVAWCISDPPIQLTTPGGHYIVVNNMVYLPPQALHLKNQITDDATATRDGAGGTLITVHVHLPAKAGRAHVISSENRFRLSTQKDGNATITLYLDIPLT
;
A
#
# COMPACT_ATOMS: atom_id res chain seq x y z
N MET A 1 3.04 55.49 37.04
CA MET A 1 4.18 54.95 36.25
C MET A 1 3.73 53.65 35.56
N LYS A 2 3.79 53.65 34.22
CA LYS A 2 3.80 52.55 33.23
C LYS A 2 2.97 51.27 33.47
N PHE A 3 1.88 51.17 32.70
CA PHE A 3 1.24 49.92 32.27
C PHE A 3 2.25 48.99 31.58
N ARG A 4 2.21 47.70 31.90
CA ARG A 4 2.83 46.64 31.10
C ARG A 4 1.76 45.74 30.50
N SER A 5 1.76 45.73 29.18
CA SER A 5 0.90 45.04 28.23
C SER A 5 0.94 43.51 28.40
N VAL A 6 -0.21 42.84 28.46
CA VAL A 6 -0.89 42.06 27.39
C VAL A 6 -0.07 40.92 26.76
N LEU A 7 -0.62 39.69 26.85
CA LEU A 7 -0.89 38.68 25.80
C LEU A 7 -0.68 37.26 26.37
N LEU A 8 -1.73 36.55 26.80
CA LEU A 8 -2.60 35.68 25.99
C LEU A 8 -1.86 34.59 25.21
N GLY A 9 -2.24 33.34 25.51
CA GLY A 9 -2.47 32.34 24.47
C GLY A 9 -1.41 31.26 24.37
N GLY A 10 -1.86 30.02 24.54
CA GLY A 10 -1.01 28.83 24.56
C GLY A 10 -0.32 28.53 23.25
N LEU A 11 0.85 27.89 23.37
CA LEU A 11 1.56 27.31 22.24
C LEU A 11 1.40 25.78 22.29
N LEU A 12 0.25 25.32 21.80
CA LEU A 12 0.06 23.95 21.31
C LEU A 12 0.42 23.97 19.82
N ALA A 13 1.61 23.49 19.45
CA ALA A 13 1.95 23.17 18.05
C ALA A 13 3.18 22.25 17.98
N GLY A 14 3.12 21.11 18.67
CA GLY A 14 4.08 20.03 18.49
C GLY A 14 3.79 19.25 17.21
N THR A 15 4.40 19.67 16.12
CA THR A 15 4.87 18.82 14.99
C THR A 15 3.95 17.71 14.48
N LEU A 16 2.97 18.07 13.64
CA LEU A 16 2.39 17.17 12.64
C LEU A 16 3.13 17.34 11.31
N PHE A 17 4.33 16.78 11.21
CA PHE A 17 5.05 16.71 9.94
C PHE A 17 5.79 15.36 9.89
N ILE A 18 5.11 14.35 9.34
CA ILE A 18 5.53 13.52 8.22
C ILE A 18 4.24 12.84 7.75
N ALA A 19 3.39 13.58 7.05
CA ALA A 19 2.52 12.97 6.05
C ALA A 19 3.41 12.82 4.82
N GLY A 20 3.90 11.60 4.58
CA GLY A 20 4.58 11.29 3.33
C GLY A 20 3.68 11.73 2.18
N SER A 21 4.11 12.75 1.45
CA SER A 21 3.39 13.33 0.33
C SER A 21 3.42 12.36 -0.85
N GLY A 22 2.63 11.30 -0.78
CA GLY A 22 2.06 10.71 -1.99
C GLY A 22 1.04 11.71 -2.50
N ALA A 23 1.26 12.26 -3.69
CA ALA A 23 0.26 13.09 -4.35
C ALA A 23 -1.02 12.26 -4.53
N ALA A 24 -1.95 12.37 -3.59
CA ALA A 24 -3.30 11.88 -3.77
C ALA A 24 -3.94 12.78 -4.82
N SER A 25 -3.83 12.39 -6.08
CA SER A 25 -4.55 13.06 -7.15
C SER A 25 -6.04 12.98 -6.79
N ALA A 26 -6.74 14.11 -6.75
CA ALA A 26 -8.16 14.17 -6.39
C ALA A 26 -9.08 13.34 -7.33
N ASN A 27 -8.50 12.77 -8.39
CA ASN A 27 -9.13 11.89 -9.36
C ASN A 27 -8.85 10.39 -9.11
N VAL A 28 -8.31 9.98 -7.96
CA VAL A 28 -8.26 8.56 -7.57
C VAL A 28 -8.93 8.36 -6.23
N ALA A 29 -9.89 7.45 -6.21
CA ALA A 29 -10.57 7.06 -5.00
C ALA A 29 -10.00 5.72 -4.54
N TRP A 30 -9.68 5.67 -3.25
CA TRP A 30 -9.18 4.50 -2.56
C TRP A 30 -10.20 3.35 -2.60
N CYS A 31 -9.74 2.15 -2.93
CA CYS A 31 -10.46 0.92 -2.66
C CYS A 31 -9.57 0.03 -1.79
N ILE A 32 -10.00 -0.23 -0.55
CA ILE A 32 -9.53 -1.40 0.19
C ILE A 32 -10.21 -2.58 -0.49
N SER A 33 -9.47 -3.31 -1.31
CA SER A 33 -9.98 -4.49 -2.00
C SER A 33 -8.91 -5.56 -1.99
N ASP A 34 -8.85 -6.29 -0.88
CA ASP A 34 -8.88 -7.76 -0.74
C ASP A 34 -8.47 -8.06 0.72
N PRO A 35 -9.11 -8.98 1.47
CA PRO A 35 -8.51 -9.54 2.68
C PRO A 35 -7.02 -9.85 2.48
N PRO A 36 -6.16 -9.58 3.48
CA PRO A 36 -4.74 -9.77 3.30
C PRO A 36 -4.41 -11.23 2.95
N ILE A 37 -3.53 -11.42 1.96
CA ILE A 37 -3.12 -12.76 1.51
C ILE A 37 -2.14 -13.33 2.53
N GLN A 38 -2.50 -14.46 3.14
CA GLN A 38 -1.59 -15.25 3.95
C GLN A 38 -0.92 -16.33 3.10
N LEU A 39 0.40 -16.39 3.15
CA LEU A 39 1.22 -17.37 2.45
C LEU A 39 2.30 -17.97 3.37
N THR A 40 2.79 -19.14 2.99
CA THR A 40 3.91 -19.81 3.69
C THR A 40 5.16 -19.67 2.83
N THR A 41 6.24 -19.13 3.40
CA THR A 41 7.53 -19.04 2.72
C THR A 41 8.14 -20.42 2.52
N PRO A 42 9.08 -20.60 1.58
CA PRO A 42 9.84 -21.85 1.46
C PRO A 42 10.59 -22.27 2.75
N GLY A 43 10.82 -21.33 3.68
CA GLY A 43 11.38 -21.59 5.00
C GLY A 43 10.35 -22.00 6.06
N GLY A 44 9.06 -22.09 5.73
CA GLY A 44 8.00 -22.52 6.64
C GLY A 44 7.40 -21.39 7.50
N HIS A 45 7.71 -20.13 7.21
CA HIS A 45 7.16 -18.99 7.95
C HIS A 45 5.87 -18.48 7.31
N TYR A 46 4.90 -18.09 8.14
CA TYR A 46 3.72 -17.38 7.66
C TYR A 46 4.02 -15.90 7.43
N ILE A 47 3.59 -15.40 6.28
CA ILE A 47 3.68 -14.01 5.87
C ILE A 47 2.31 -13.53 5.42
N VAL A 48 2.05 -12.25 5.66
CA VAL A 48 0.78 -11.60 5.33
C VAL A 48 1.07 -10.42 4.40
N VAL A 49 0.58 -10.51 3.17
CA VAL A 49 0.69 -9.46 2.16
C VAL A 49 -0.61 -8.66 2.13
N ASN A 50 -0.47 -7.34 2.18
CA ASN A 50 -1.59 -6.40 2.12
C ASN A 50 -1.57 -5.69 0.78
N ASN A 51 -2.70 -5.65 0.09
CA ASN A 51 -2.85 -4.98 -1.19
C ASN A 51 -3.79 -3.78 -1.04
N MET A 52 -3.36 -2.63 -1.56
CA MET A 52 -4.15 -1.42 -1.66
C MET A 52 -4.29 -1.02 -3.12
N VAL A 53 -5.53 -0.90 -3.61
CA VAL A 53 -5.82 -0.59 -5.01
C VAL A 53 -6.54 0.75 -5.11
N TYR A 54 -5.95 1.68 -5.85
CA TYR A 54 -6.52 2.98 -6.15
C TYR A 54 -7.12 2.95 -7.54
N LEU A 55 -8.44 3.15 -7.60
CA LEU A 55 -9.19 3.21 -8.84
C LEU A 55 -9.59 4.65 -9.15
N PRO A 56 -9.78 4.99 -10.43
CA PRO A 56 -10.42 6.25 -10.76
C PRO A 56 -11.91 6.23 -10.33
N PRO A 57 -12.52 7.39 -9.99
CA PRO A 57 -13.90 7.50 -9.53
C PRO A 57 -14.92 6.77 -10.41
N GLN A 58 -14.78 6.87 -11.73
CA GLN A 58 -15.67 6.19 -12.68
C GLN A 58 -15.62 4.67 -12.60
N ALA A 59 -14.56 4.07 -12.05
CA ALA A 59 -14.36 2.62 -11.95
C ALA A 59 -14.64 2.05 -10.55
N LEU A 60 -14.97 2.87 -9.55
CA LEU A 60 -15.18 2.40 -8.17
C LEU A 60 -16.29 1.36 -8.02
N HIS A 61 -17.29 1.39 -8.92
CA HIS A 61 -18.36 0.41 -8.97
C HIS A 61 -17.86 -1.01 -9.30
N LEU A 62 -16.62 -1.15 -9.78
CA LEU A 62 -15.96 -2.41 -10.14
C LEU A 62 -15.07 -2.96 -9.03
N LYS A 63 -14.96 -2.30 -7.87
CA LYS A 63 -14.03 -2.70 -6.79
C LYS A 63 -14.21 -4.16 -6.35
N ASN A 64 -15.46 -4.65 -6.30
CA ASN A 64 -15.78 -6.02 -5.88
C ASN A 64 -15.43 -7.09 -6.94
N GLN A 65 -14.88 -6.68 -8.09
CA GLN A 65 -14.42 -7.58 -9.16
C GLN A 65 -12.89 -7.63 -9.23
N ILE A 66 -12.20 -6.91 -8.34
CA ILE A 66 -10.75 -7.04 -8.18
C ILE A 66 -10.48 -8.30 -7.38
N THR A 67 -9.51 -9.08 -7.82
CA THR A 67 -9.01 -10.26 -7.12
C THR A 67 -7.50 -10.24 -7.12
N ASP A 68 -6.87 -10.78 -6.08
CA ASP A 68 -5.44 -10.99 -6.06
C ASP A 68 -4.99 -12.38 -5.63
N ASP A 69 -3.78 -12.72 -6.06
CA ASP A 69 -3.04 -13.89 -5.61
C ASP A 69 -1.58 -13.53 -5.37
N ALA A 70 -0.91 -14.37 -4.57
CA ALA A 70 0.50 -14.24 -4.32
C ALA A 70 1.18 -15.60 -4.24
N THR A 71 2.43 -15.67 -4.68
CA THR A 71 3.28 -16.86 -4.61
C THR A 71 4.60 -16.52 -3.91
N ALA A 72 5.12 -17.46 -3.13
CA ALA A 72 6.39 -17.32 -2.42
C ALA A 72 7.42 -18.30 -2.99
N THR A 73 8.57 -17.79 -3.39
CA THR A 73 9.69 -18.59 -3.93
C THR A 73 11.00 -18.18 -3.26
N ARG A 74 12.05 -19.00 -3.36
CA ARG A 74 13.37 -18.57 -2.88
C ARG A 74 13.94 -17.53 -3.83
N ASP A 75 14.53 -16.47 -3.30
CA ASP A 75 15.14 -15.35 -4.04
C ASP A 75 16.54 -15.67 -4.63
N GLY A 76 17.13 -16.82 -4.28
CA GLY A 76 18.49 -17.21 -4.64
C GLY A 76 19.59 -16.66 -3.74
N ALA A 77 19.30 -15.67 -2.90
CA ALA A 77 20.19 -15.11 -1.87
C ALA A 77 19.91 -15.69 -0.47
N GLY A 78 18.87 -16.51 -0.32
CA GLY A 78 18.47 -17.17 0.92
C GLY A 78 17.18 -16.61 1.51
N GLY A 79 16.71 -15.47 1.03
CA GLY A 79 15.42 -14.89 1.37
C GLY A 79 14.26 -15.48 0.58
N THR A 80 13.14 -14.75 0.56
CA THR A 80 11.91 -15.16 -0.10
C THR A 80 11.42 -14.05 -1.02
N LEU A 81 11.32 -14.35 -2.31
CA LEU A 81 10.66 -13.50 -3.29
C LEU A 81 9.17 -13.82 -3.32
N ILE A 82 8.36 -12.84 -2.95
CA ILE A 82 6.90 -12.90 -3.10
C ILE A 82 6.52 -12.17 -4.39
N THR A 83 5.82 -12.88 -5.27
CA THR A 83 5.22 -12.32 -6.48
C THR A 83 3.71 -12.18 -6.27
N VAL A 84 3.20 -10.97 -6.40
CA VAL A 84 1.78 -10.63 -6.22
C VAL A 84 1.18 -10.29 -7.58
N HIS A 85 0.02 -10.87 -7.90
CA HIS A 85 -0.79 -10.52 -9.05
C HIS A 85 -2.08 -9.87 -8.58
N VAL A 86 -2.32 -8.64 -9.02
CA VAL A 86 -3.59 -7.95 -8.82
C VAL A 86 -4.33 -7.90 -10.14
N HIS A 87 -5.47 -8.57 -10.20
CA HIS A 87 -6.31 -8.65 -11.40
C HIS A 87 -7.40 -7.59 -11.33
N LEU A 88 -7.38 -6.71 -12.34
CA LEU A 88 -8.33 -5.63 -12.51
C LEU A 88 -9.30 -5.99 -13.64
N PRO A 89 -10.60 -5.70 -13.49
CA PRO A 89 -11.54 -5.86 -14.59
C PRO A 89 -11.15 -4.92 -15.73
N ALA A 90 -11.27 -5.37 -16.99
CA ALA A 90 -10.83 -4.61 -18.16
C ALA A 90 -11.42 -3.19 -18.26
N LYS A 91 -12.62 -2.99 -17.69
CA LYS A 91 -13.33 -1.70 -17.66
C LYS A 91 -12.85 -0.75 -16.55
N ALA A 92 -11.98 -1.19 -15.63
CA ALA A 92 -11.47 -0.35 -14.55
C ALA A 92 -10.47 0.73 -15.05
N GLY A 93 -9.92 0.56 -16.26
CA GLY A 93 -8.90 1.44 -16.80
C GLY A 93 -7.57 1.27 -16.07
N ARG A 94 -6.90 2.38 -15.78
CA ARG A 94 -5.60 2.39 -15.09
C ARG A 94 -5.82 2.49 -13.59
N ALA A 95 -5.21 1.59 -12.83
CA ALA A 95 -5.18 1.61 -11.37
C ALA A 95 -3.75 1.82 -10.87
N HIS A 96 -3.64 2.28 -9.62
CA HIS A 96 -2.39 2.30 -8.87
C HIS A 96 -2.50 1.27 -7.75
N VAL A 97 -1.54 0.35 -7.65
CA VAL A 97 -1.53 -0.72 -6.65
C VAL A 97 -0.31 -0.59 -5.76
N ILE A 98 -0.51 -0.79 -4.46
CA ILE A 98 0.54 -0.88 -3.46
C ILE A 98 0.41 -2.25 -2.77
N SER A 99 1.47 -3.05 -2.80
CA SER A 99 1.57 -4.30 -2.04
C SER A 99 2.57 -4.11 -0.91
N SER A 100 2.25 -4.57 0.30
CA SER A 100 3.12 -4.42 1.46
C SER A 100 3.13 -5.64 2.38
N GLU A 101 4.26 -5.81 3.05
CA GLU A 101 4.46 -6.78 4.13
C GLU A 101 4.95 -6.00 5.36
N ASN A 102 4.18 -6.06 6.45
CA ASN A 102 4.37 -5.18 7.60
C ASN A 102 5.48 -5.64 8.55
N ARG A 103 5.72 -6.95 8.68
CA ARG A 103 6.74 -7.50 9.60
C ARG A 103 8.14 -7.03 9.22
N PHE A 104 8.44 -6.97 7.92
CA PHE A 104 9.71 -6.54 7.35
C PHE A 104 9.69 -5.09 6.85
N ARG A 105 8.54 -4.39 6.96
CA ARG A 105 8.34 -3.02 6.50
C ARG A 105 8.67 -2.84 5.02
N LEU A 106 8.25 -3.80 4.20
CA LEU A 106 8.48 -3.81 2.77
C LEU A 106 7.23 -3.31 2.06
N SER A 107 7.42 -2.52 1.02
CA SER A 107 6.34 -2.15 0.10
C SER A 107 6.85 -1.98 -1.31
N THR A 108 5.95 -2.21 -2.26
CA THR A 108 6.17 -2.03 -3.68
C THR A 108 4.89 -1.45 -4.27
N GLN A 109 5.03 -0.68 -5.35
CA GLN A 109 3.90 -0.02 -5.97
C GLN A 109 4.04 0.02 -7.47
N LYS A 110 2.91 -0.06 -8.17
CA LYS A 110 2.90 -0.07 -9.63
C LYS A 110 1.58 0.43 -10.17
N ASP A 111 1.65 1.24 -11.21
CA ASP A 111 0.50 1.55 -12.04
C ASP A 111 0.32 0.52 -13.14
N GLY A 112 -0.92 0.24 -13.51
CA GLY A 112 -1.19 -0.59 -14.67
C GLY A 112 -2.67 -0.79 -14.94
N ASN A 113 -2.95 -1.72 -15.83
CA ASN A 113 -4.28 -2.15 -16.22
C ASN A 113 -4.32 -3.68 -16.33
N ALA A 114 -5.52 -4.26 -16.25
CA ALA A 114 -5.79 -5.70 -16.37
C ALA A 114 -5.10 -6.61 -15.34
N THR A 115 -3.78 -6.75 -15.35
CA THR A 115 -3.03 -7.51 -14.33
C THR A 115 -1.76 -6.76 -13.98
N ILE A 116 -1.63 -6.43 -12.70
CA ILE A 116 -0.48 -5.71 -12.16
C ILE A 116 0.33 -6.70 -11.33
N THR A 117 1.53 -7.02 -11.81
CA THR A 117 2.49 -7.85 -11.07
C THR A 117 3.42 -6.97 -10.24
N LEU A 118 3.51 -7.27 -8.94
CA LEU A 118 4.39 -6.63 -7.98
C LEU A 118 5.29 -7.68 -7.30
N TYR A 119 6.45 -7.22 -6.79
CA TYR A 119 7.45 -8.07 -6.15
C TYR A 119 7.83 -7.52 -4.78
N LEU A 120 7.80 -8.39 -3.77
CA LEU A 120 8.29 -8.11 -2.41
C LEU A 120 9.44 -9.07 -2.13
N ASP A 121 10.63 -8.52 -1.88
CA ASP A 121 11.82 -9.30 -1.57
C ASP A 121 12.06 -9.32 -0.06
N ILE A 122 11.75 -10.46 0.56
CA ILE A 122 11.92 -10.66 2.00
C ILE A 122 13.36 -11.13 2.27
N PRO A 123 14.16 -10.37 3.03
CA PRO A 123 15.52 -10.75 3.32
C PRO A 123 15.57 -12.02 4.18
N LEU A 124 16.71 -12.70 4.12
CA LEU A 124 17.04 -13.78 5.06
C LEU A 124 17.06 -13.21 6.50
N THR A 125 16.24 -13.79 7.37
CA THR A 125 16.22 -13.51 8.82
C THR A 125 17.27 -14.31 9.57
#